data_AF-A0AAV8DEA6-F1
#
_entry.id   AF-A0AAV8DEA6-F1
#
_cell.length_a   1.000
_cell.length_b   1.000
_cell.length_c   1.000
_cell.angle_alpha   90.00
_cell.angle_beta   90.00
_cell.angle_gamma   90.00
#
_symmetry.space_group_name_H-M   'P 1'
#
loop_
_entity.id
_entity.type
_entity.pdbx_description
1 polymer ?
#
loop_
_entity_poly.entity_id
_entity_poly.type
_entity_poly.pdbx_seq_one_letter_code
_entity_poly.pdbx_strand_id
1 'polypeptide(L)'
;MGSIGPEPIPLGGEITAQTQRKPRFLCLHGFRTSGAIMEKQVIGKWPRHVTSRLDLFFADAPFPAEGTSDVEGIFPPPYYEWFQFSKDFMDYRNFDECLAYIEDLIIKHGPFDGLMGFSQGAILSAALPGLQARGLALTKVPKIKWVVIISGAEFRKPEVAEKAYATKIECPSLHFLGKDDFLRIHGEKLLKSFVDPLVIQHPKGHTVPRLVDENSLETMDAFLSMMESDIAKTLHDSAEEKSPIVECVVSV
;
A
#
# COMPACT_ATOMS: atom_id res chain seq x y z
N MET A 1 7.15 -66.59 25.84
CA MET A 1 6.10 -66.09 24.91
C MET A 1 6.11 -64.58 25.00
N GLY A 2 6.53 -63.91 23.94
CA GLY A 2 6.65 -62.46 23.85
C GLY A 2 7.01 -62.09 22.42
N SER A 3 6.00 -62.06 21.56
CA SER A 3 6.08 -61.73 20.14
C SER A 3 6.36 -60.24 19.97
N ILE A 4 7.48 -59.91 19.33
CA ILE A 4 7.85 -58.56 18.91
C ILE A 4 7.11 -58.30 17.59
N GLY A 5 6.06 -57.48 17.63
CA GLY A 5 5.35 -57.01 16.43
C GLY A 5 6.14 -55.90 15.74
N PRO A 6 5.93 -55.66 14.43
CA PRO A 6 6.66 -54.62 13.71
C PRO A 6 6.22 -53.23 14.19
N GLU A 7 7.20 -52.31 14.29
CA GLU A 7 6.94 -50.89 14.59
C GLU A 7 6.03 -50.24 13.53
N PRO A 8 5.16 -49.30 13.92
CA PRO A 8 4.37 -48.55 12.96
C PRO A 8 5.27 -47.62 12.13
N ILE A 9 5.12 -47.70 10.82
CA ILE A 9 5.69 -46.73 9.87
C ILE A 9 5.02 -45.37 10.13
N PRO A 10 5.77 -44.27 10.31
CA PRO A 10 5.18 -42.94 10.44
C PRO A 10 4.50 -42.56 9.12
N LEU A 11 3.18 -42.57 9.11
CA LEU A 11 2.34 -42.02 8.06
C LEU A 11 2.31 -40.50 8.19
N GLY A 12 2.65 -39.82 7.09
CA GLY A 12 2.27 -38.44 6.84
C GLY A 12 3.24 -37.41 7.41
N GLY A 13 4.18 -36.98 6.59
CA GLY A 13 4.80 -35.66 6.79
C GLY A 13 3.69 -34.61 6.74
N GLU A 14 3.54 -33.87 7.83
CA GLU A 14 2.81 -32.61 7.83
C GLU A 14 3.41 -31.74 6.72
N ILE A 15 2.64 -31.54 5.66
CA ILE A 15 2.86 -30.41 4.77
C ILE A 15 2.63 -29.20 5.66
N THR A 16 3.70 -28.65 6.22
CA THR A 16 3.65 -27.34 6.88
C THR A 16 3.09 -26.39 5.83
N ALA A 17 1.84 -25.98 5.99
CA ALA A 17 1.28 -24.91 5.20
C ALA A 17 2.22 -23.72 5.40
N GLN A 18 3.07 -23.45 4.40
CA GLN A 18 3.83 -22.22 4.39
C GLN A 18 2.78 -21.12 4.47
N THR A 19 2.69 -20.46 5.62
CA THR A 19 1.78 -19.33 5.80
C THR A 19 2.16 -18.33 4.74
N GLN A 20 1.30 -18.20 3.73
CA GLN A 20 1.56 -17.38 2.57
C GLN A 20 1.89 -15.96 3.04
N ARG A 21 2.97 -15.37 2.51
CA ARG A 21 3.39 -14.03 2.93
C ARG A 21 2.25 -13.03 2.65
N LYS A 22 2.00 -12.11 3.57
CA LYS A 22 1.01 -11.05 3.39
C LYS A 22 1.54 -9.99 2.44
N PRO A 23 0.69 -9.34 1.62
CA PRO A 23 1.07 -8.12 0.92
C PRO A 23 1.49 -7.05 1.94
N ARG A 24 2.67 -6.47 1.72
CA ARG A 24 3.27 -5.52 2.65
C ARG A 24 3.23 -4.10 2.12
N PHE A 25 2.69 -3.17 2.90
CA PHE A 25 2.51 -1.78 2.51
C PHE A 25 3.33 -0.82 3.37
N LEU A 26 3.97 0.14 2.70
CA LEU A 26 4.43 1.37 3.36
C LEU A 26 3.25 2.33 3.45
N CYS A 27 2.84 2.66 4.68
CA CYS A 27 1.69 3.50 4.97
C CYS A 27 2.12 4.96 5.21
N LEU A 28 1.58 5.88 4.39
CA LEU A 28 1.86 7.31 4.39
C LEU A 28 0.67 8.08 4.98
N HIS A 29 0.89 8.72 6.14
CA HIS A 29 -0.16 9.44 6.86
C HIS A 29 -0.58 10.76 6.18
N GLY A 30 -1.69 11.35 6.66
CA GLY A 30 -2.21 12.62 6.16
C GLY A 30 -1.44 13.85 6.64
N PHE A 31 -1.72 15.01 6.04
CA PHE A 31 -1.08 16.28 6.39
C PHE A 31 -1.22 16.60 7.89
N ARG A 32 -0.11 16.94 8.55
CA ARG A 32 -0.06 17.26 9.98
C ARG A 32 -0.63 16.16 10.87
N THR A 33 -0.33 14.91 10.57
CA THR A 33 -0.64 13.75 11.43
C THR A 33 0.64 12.94 11.65
N SER A 34 0.53 11.66 12.00
CA SER A 34 1.67 10.77 12.20
C SER A 34 1.33 9.35 11.80
N GLY A 35 2.34 8.51 11.61
CA GLY A 35 2.19 7.07 11.35
C GLY A 35 1.33 6.40 12.43
N ALA A 36 1.60 6.69 13.71
CA ALA A 36 0.84 6.16 14.83
C ALA A 36 -0.65 6.57 14.81
N ILE A 37 -0.98 7.77 14.30
CA ILE A 37 -2.36 8.21 14.16
C ILE A 37 -3.05 7.45 13.02
N MET A 38 -2.38 7.31 11.87
CA MET A 38 -2.91 6.52 10.75
C MET A 38 -3.10 5.06 11.15
N GLU A 39 -2.18 4.48 11.92
CA GLU A 39 -2.28 3.12 12.47
C GLU A 39 -3.57 2.97 13.30
N LYS A 40 -3.78 3.84 14.28
CA LYS A 40 -5.01 3.82 15.11
C LYS A 40 -6.26 3.96 14.26
N GLN A 41 -6.23 4.78 13.21
CA GLN A 41 -7.35 4.98 12.31
C GLN A 41 -7.62 3.73 11.46
N VAL A 42 -6.61 3.11 10.86
CA VAL A 42 -6.78 1.92 10.00
C VAL A 42 -7.12 0.71 10.86
N ILE A 43 -6.26 0.37 11.82
CA ILE A 43 -6.41 -0.82 12.68
C ILE A 43 -7.67 -0.73 13.56
N GLY A 44 -8.05 0.47 14.01
CA GLY A 44 -9.22 0.70 14.85
C GLY A 44 -10.56 0.83 14.10
N LYS A 45 -10.54 1.03 12.77
CA LYS A 45 -11.76 1.21 11.97
C LYS A 45 -12.04 0.06 11.00
N TRP A 46 -11.03 -0.69 10.59
CA TRP A 46 -11.19 -1.80 9.66
C TRP A 46 -11.37 -3.14 10.39
N PRO A 47 -12.20 -4.06 9.88
CA PRO A 47 -12.38 -5.37 10.48
C PRO A 47 -11.08 -6.17 10.62
N ARG A 48 -11.03 -7.04 11.63
CA ARG A 48 -9.86 -7.92 11.84
C ARG A 48 -9.57 -8.83 10.66
N HIS A 49 -10.59 -9.33 9.95
CA HIS A 49 -10.37 -10.19 8.79
C HIS A 49 -9.62 -9.46 7.66
N VAL A 50 -9.88 -8.15 7.46
CA VAL A 50 -9.13 -7.31 6.51
C VAL A 50 -7.70 -7.07 7.01
N THR A 51 -7.55 -6.52 8.22
CA THR A 51 -6.24 -6.10 8.75
C THR A 51 -5.29 -7.27 8.98
N SER A 52 -5.81 -8.45 9.32
CA SER A 52 -4.99 -9.66 9.49
C SER A 52 -4.39 -10.20 8.19
N ARG A 53 -4.89 -9.77 7.02
CA ARG A 53 -4.39 -10.16 5.69
C ARG A 53 -3.30 -9.21 5.16
N LEU A 54 -3.02 -8.11 5.85
CA LEU A 54 -2.04 -7.10 5.44
C LEU A 54 -0.84 -7.09 6.41
N ASP A 55 0.33 -6.75 5.90
CA ASP A 55 1.46 -6.29 6.71
C ASP A 55 1.64 -4.78 6.47
N LEU A 56 1.46 -3.96 7.51
CA LEU A 56 1.35 -2.51 7.39
C LEU A 56 2.47 -1.84 8.19
N PHE A 57 3.30 -1.05 7.51
CA PHE A 57 4.36 -0.26 8.12
C PHE A 57 3.97 1.23 8.11
N PHE A 58 3.58 1.77 9.26
CA PHE A 58 3.19 3.18 9.39
C PHE A 58 4.41 4.06 9.66
N ALA A 59 4.84 4.81 8.65
CA ALA A 59 5.99 5.70 8.75
C ALA A 59 5.57 7.11 9.17
N ASP A 60 6.42 7.77 9.97
CA ASP A 60 6.36 9.22 10.16
C ASP A 60 7.06 9.94 9.02
N ALA A 61 6.42 11.02 8.55
CA ALA A 61 7.00 11.91 7.56
C ALA A 61 8.20 12.69 8.11
N PRO A 62 9.14 13.14 7.26
CA PRO A 62 10.43 13.65 7.73
C PRO A 62 10.38 15.09 8.28
N PHE A 63 9.32 15.85 8.00
CA PHE A 63 9.22 17.26 8.40
C PHE A 63 8.23 17.42 9.55
N PRO A 64 8.60 18.07 10.66
CA PRO A 64 7.65 18.48 11.68
C PRO A 64 6.57 19.41 11.10
N ALA A 65 5.35 19.30 11.61
CA ALA A 65 4.26 20.18 11.21
C ALA A 65 4.56 21.65 11.55
N GLU A 66 4.38 22.54 10.58
CA GLU A 66 4.65 23.99 10.74
C GLU A 66 3.42 24.79 11.21
N GLY A 67 2.32 24.11 11.51
CA GLY A 67 1.12 24.75 12.04
C GLY A 67 0.17 23.77 12.70
N THR A 68 -1.05 24.23 12.97
CA THR A 68 -2.08 23.47 13.69
C THR A 68 -2.52 22.23 12.90
N SER A 69 -2.87 21.19 13.64
CA SER A 69 -3.41 19.96 13.09
C SER A 69 -4.91 19.85 13.36
N ASP A 70 -5.68 19.39 12.37
CA ASP A 70 -7.12 19.14 12.53
C ASP A 70 -7.44 17.99 13.50
N VAL A 71 -6.43 17.22 13.90
CA VAL A 71 -6.58 16.13 14.88
C VAL A 71 -6.13 16.53 16.29
N GLU A 72 -5.75 17.78 16.49
CA GLU A 72 -5.40 18.33 17.80
C GLU A 72 -6.60 18.22 18.77
N GLY A 73 -6.32 17.86 20.03
CA GLY A 73 -7.35 17.57 21.03
C GLY A 73 -7.98 16.17 20.93
N ILE A 74 -7.80 15.46 19.80
CA ILE A 74 -8.23 14.06 19.64
C ILE A 74 -7.02 13.12 19.75
N PHE A 75 -5.92 13.47 19.08
CA PHE A 75 -4.67 12.73 19.12
C PHE A 75 -3.53 13.64 19.60
N PRO A 76 -2.62 13.17 20.47
CA PRO A 76 -1.49 13.99 20.91
C PRO A 76 -0.43 14.15 19.81
N PRO A 77 0.37 15.24 19.84
CA PRO A 77 1.56 15.41 19.00
C PRO A 77 2.64 14.35 19.34
N PRO A 78 3.71 14.20 18.52
CA PRO A 78 4.11 15.04 17.38
C PRO A 78 3.30 14.82 16.10
N TYR A 79 3.28 15.84 15.24
CA TYR A 79 2.67 15.82 13.92
C TYR A 79 3.73 16.16 12.86
N TYR A 80 3.54 15.59 11.67
CA TYR A 80 4.49 15.68 10.58
C TYR A 80 3.79 15.97 9.25
N GLU A 81 4.59 16.39 8.27
CA GLU A 81 4.20 16.69 6.90
C GLU A 81 5.19 16.00 5.96
N TRP A 82 4.70 15.41 4.88
CA TRP A 82 5.56 14.78 3.87
C TRP A 82 6.35 15.81 3.08
N PHE A 83 5.70 16.91 2.71
CA PHE A 83 6.27 18.08 2.09
C PHE A 83 5.35 19.28 2.40
N GLN A 84 5.87 20.50 2.29
CA GLN A 84 5.08 21.71 2.49
C GLN A 84 4.51 22.19 1.15
N PHE A 85 3.32 22.79 1.18
CA PHE A 85 2.73 23.40 0.00
C PHE A 85 2.21 24.82 0.29
N SER A 86 2.23 25.69 -0.72
CA SER A 86 1.62 27.02 -0.67
C SER A 86 0.09 26.93 -0.49
N LYS A 87 -0.54 28.02 -0.03
CA LYS A 87 -2.00 28.05 0.23
C LYS A 87 -2.86 27.72 -1.01
N ASP A 88 -2.35 27.98 -2.21
CA ASP A 88 -2.98 27.64 -3.49
C ASP A 88 -2.60 26.25 -4.02
N PHE A 89 -1.75 25.52 -3.28
CA PHE A 89 -1.28 24.16 -3.55
C PHE A 89 -0.42 24.03 -4.83
N MET A 90 0.19 25.14 -5.29
CA MET A 90 0.97 25.17 -6.53
C MET A 90 2.48 25.07 -6.33
N ASP A 91 2.99 25.53 -5.18
CA ASP A 91 4.41 25.45 -4.84
C ASP A 91 4.64 24.38 -3.79
N TYR A 92 5.60 23.49 -4.04
CA TYR A 92 5.98 22.43 -3.12
C TYR A 92 7.39 22.69 -2.61
N ARG A 93 7.54 22.81 -1.30
CA ARG A 93 8.84 22.89 -0.62
C ARG A 93 9.16 21.53 0.00
N ASN A 94 10.43 21.16 -0.06
CA ASN A 94 10.97 19.88 0.42
C ASN A 94 10.43 18.64 -0.31
N PHE A 95 9.92 18.81 -1.53
CA PHE A 95 9.30 17.71 -2.28
C PHE A 95 10.32 16.66 -2.72
N ASP A 96 11.49 17.07 -3.23
CA ASP A 96 12.52 16.13 -3.67
C ASP A 96 13.12 15.38 -2.48
N GLU A 97 13.31 16.05 -1.35
CA GLU A 97 13.74 15.46 -0.08
C GLU A 97 12.71 14.45 0.46
N CYS A 98 11.41 14.74 0.31
CA CYS A 98 10.35 13.78 0.62
C CYS A 98 10.48 12.51 -0.23
N LEU A 99 10.68 12.66 -1.55
CA LEU A 99 10.80 11.51 -2.46
C LEU A 99 12.03 10.66 -2.11
N ALA A 100 13.16 11.30 -1.82
CA ALA A 100 14.38 10.62 -1.38
C ALA A 100 14.17 9.88 -0.06
N TYR A 101 13.50 10.51 0.92
CA TYR A 101 13.20 9.88 2.21
C TYR A 101 12.29 8.66 2.08
N ILE A 102 11.28 8.69 1.19
CA ILE A 102 10.44 7.52 0.91
C ILE A 102 11.26 6.40 0.25
N GLU A 103 12.17 6.72 -0.67
CA GLU A 103 13.09 5.73 -1.25
C GLU A 103 13.95 5.08 -0.17
N ASP A 104 14.52 5.88 0.75
CA ASP A 104 15.34 5.39 1.87
C ASP A 104 14.55 4.51 2.84
N LEU A 105 13.28 4.85 3.14
CA LEU A 105 12.39 3.99 3.93
C LEU A 105 12.18 2.64 3.27
N ILE A 106 11.96 2.61 1.94
CA ILE A 106 11.78 1.37 1.19
C ILE A 106 13.06 0.54 1.19
N ILE A 107 14.23 1.17 1.02
CA ILE A 107 15.54 0.50 1.10
C ILE A 107 15.76 -0.12 2.48
N LYS A 108 15.49 0.64 3.55
CA LYS A 108 15.82 0.26 4.93
C LYS A 108 14.86 -0.76 5.53
N HIS A 109 13.57 -0.63 5.22
CA HIS A 109 12.52 -1.39 5.91
C HIS A 109 11.76 -2.35 4.98
N GLY A 110 12.04 -2.32 3.67
CA GLY A 110 11.42 -3.20 2.69
C GLY A 110 11.86 -4.68 2.82
N PRO A 111 11.45 -5.53 1.87
CA PRO A 111 10.67 -5.18 0.67
C PRO A 111 9.24 -4.76 1.04
N PHE A 112 8.72 -3.77 0.31
CA PHE A 112 7.31 -3.40 0.29
C PHE A 112 6.73 -3.80 -1.06
N ASP A 113 5.52 -4.35 -1.08
CA ASP A 113 4.82 -4.62 -2.33
C ASP A 113 4.04 -3.39 -2.82
N GLY A 114 3.62 -2.51 -1.90
CA GLY A 114 2.74 -1.41 -2.23
C GLY A 114 2.83 -0.20 -1.32
N LEU A 115 2.08 0.85 -1.70
CA LEU A 115 1.91 2.06 -0.90
C LEU A 115 0.46 2.22 -0.45
N MET A 116 0.23 2.59 0.80
CA MET A 116 -1.09 2.93 1.31
C MET A 116 -1.04 4.36 1.82
N GLY A 117 -1.90 5.25 1.34
CA GLY A 117 -1.87 6.65 1.73
C GLY A 117 -3.21 7.16 2.22
N PHE A 118 -3.19 8.12 3.15
CA PHE A 118 -4.33 8.97 3.48
C PHE A 118 -4.04 10.44 3.15
N SER A 119 -4.98 11.14 2.51
CA SER A 119 -4.89 12.59 2.23
C SER A 119 -3.57 12.96 1.52
N GLN A 120 -2.67 13.75 2.12
CA GLN A 120 -1.34 14.04 1.57
C GLN A 120 -0.54 12.77 1.24
N GLY A 121 -0.55 11.77 2.12
CA GLY A 121 0.06 10.47 1.84
C GLY A 121 -0.62 9.73 0.69
N ALA A 122 -1.92 9.91 0.49
CA ALA A 122 -2.65 9.35 -0.65
C ALA A 122 -2.28 10.03 -1.97
N ILE A 123 -2.06 11.35 -1.97
CA ILE A 123 -1.56 12.10 -3.14
C ILE A 123 -0.19 11.56 -3.56
N LEU A 124 0.72 11.34 -2.61
CA LEU A 124 2.02 10.71 -2.85
C LEU A 124 1.87 9.28 -3.38
N SER A 125 1.15 8.42 -2.66
CA SER A 125 0.93 7.02 -3.07
C SER A 125 0.33 6.89 -4.46
N ALA A 126 -0.53 7.84 -4.87
CA ALA A 126 -1.15 7.82 -6.18
C ALA A 126 -0.19 8.23 -7.32
N ALA A 127 0.72 9.17 -7.07
CA ALA A 127 1.63 9.67 -8.09
C ALA A 127 2.89 8.83 -8.26
N LEU A 128 3.38 8.24 -7.16
CA LEU A 128 4.67 7.54 -7.11
C LEU A 128 4.80 6.40 -8.13
N PRO A 129 3.77 5.55 -8.39
CA PRO A 129 3.86 4.53 -9.44
C PRO A 129 4.12 5.12 -10.83
N GLY A 130 3.46 6.23 -11.17
CA GLY A 130 3.63 6.91 -12.45
C GLY A 130 5.00 7.60 -12.59
N LEU A 131 5.47 8.24 -11.51
CA LEU A 131 6.82 8.81 -11.46
C LEU A 131 7.91 7.71 -11.55
N GLN A 132 7.70 6.57 -10.88
CA GLN A 132 8.63 5.45 -10.90
C GLN A 132 8.70 4.80 -12.28
N ALA A 133 7.58 4.61 -12.96
CA ALA A 133 7.53 4.07 -14.33
C ALA A 133 8.34 4.92 -15.34
N ARG A 134 8.55 6.20 -15.04
CA ARG A 134 9.35 7.12 -15.85
C ARG A 134 10.79 7.31 -15.35
N GLY A 135 11.19 6.62 -14.29
CA GLY A 135 12.51 6.77 -13.68
C GLY A 135 12.73 8.13 -12.99
N LEU A 136 11.65 8.79 -12.54
CA LEU A 136 11.71 10.12 -11.90
C LEU A 136 11.68 10.07 -10.37
N ALA A 137 11.21 8.96 -9.78
CA ALA A 137 11.19 8.73 -8.34
C ALA A 137 11.37 7.24 -8.06
N LEU A 138 11.85 6.87 -6.86
CA LEU A 138 11.96 5.48 -6.42
C LEU A 138 12.73 4.56 -7.40
N THR A 139 13.81 5.11 -7.96
CA THR A 139 14.62 4.47 -9.01
C THR A 139 15.53 3.35 -8.49
N LYS A 140 15.80 3.31 -7.18
CA LYS A 140 16.70 2.34 -6.54
C LYS A 140 15.97 1.20 -5.83
N VAL A 141 14.65 1.14 -5.95
CA VAL A 141 13.80 0.17 -5.23
C VAL A 141 12.92 -0.61 -6.19
N PRO A 142 12.41 -1.79 -5.79
CA PRO A 142 11.50 -2.57 -6.63
C PRO A 142 10.26 -1.78 -7.06
N LYS A 143 9.65 -2.18 -8.18
CA LYS A 143 8.42 -1.59 -8.71
C LYS A 143 7.29 -1.71 -7.68
N ILE A 144 6.56 -0.61 -7.48
CA ILE A 144 5.31 -0.62 -6.70
C ILE A 144 4.29 -1.48 -7.44
N LYS A 145 3.79 -2.52 -6.75
CA LYS A 145 2.83 -3.47 -7.33
C LYS A 145 1.39 -3.05 -7.10
N TRP A 146 1.08 -2.48 -5.94
CA TRP A 146 -0.29 -2.11 -5.56
C TRP A 146 -0.34 -0.80 -4.80
N VAL A 147 -1.45 -0.06 -4.94
CA VAL A 147 -1.68 1.14 -4.14
C VAL A 147 -3.07 1.16 -3.51
N VAL A 148 -3.14 1.63 -2.26
CA VAL A 148 -4.38 1.92 -1.55
C VAL A 148 -4.46 3.42 -1.27
N ILE A 149 -5.45 4.08 -1.85
CA ILE A 149 -5.58 5.54 -1.89
C ILE A 149 -6.81 5.95 -1.09
N ILE A 150 -6.62 6.54 0.09
CA ILE A 150 -7.70 6.97 0.98
C ILE A 150 -7.82 8.49 0.94
N SER A 151 -8.93 9.03 0.41
CA SER A 151 -9.12 10.48 0.25
C SER A 151 -7.99 11.15 -0.54
N GLY A 152 -7.55 10.52 -1.64
CA GLY A 152 -6.48 11.03 -2.50
C GLY A 152 -6.94 12.03 -3.56
N ALA A 153 -5.97 12.69 -4.17
CA ALA A 153 -6.15 13.63 -5.28
C ALA A 153 -4.90 13.61 -6.18
N GLU A 154 -5.02 14.15 -7.40
CA GLU A 154 -3.85 14.45 -8.23
C GLU A 154 -3.04 15.60 -7.62
N PHE A 155 -1.72 15.59 -7.85
CA PHE A 155 -0.90 16.79 -7.66
C PHE A 155 -1.47 17.96 -8.48
N ARG A 156 -1.47 19.16 -7.88
CA ARG A 156 -1.97 20.38 -8.52
C ARG A 156 -0.91 21.12 -9.32
N LYS A 157 0.36 21.04 -8.91
CA LYS A 157 1.49 21.63 -9.65
C LYS A 157 1.59 20.96 -11.03
N PRO A 158 1.37 21.70 -12.15
CA PRO A 158 1.27 21.11 -13.48
C PRO A 158 2.47 20.25 -13.86
N GLU A 159 3.69 20.70 -13.54
CA GLU A 159 4.93 19.99 -13.84
C GLU A 159 5.00 18.60 -13.17
N VAL A 160 4.45 18.48 -11.96
CA VAL A 160 4.43 17.20 -11.23
C VAL A 160 3.30 16.32 -11.75
N ALA A 161 2.13 16.92 -12.01
CA ALA A 161 0.97 16.21 -12.54
C ALA A 161 1.23 15.62 -13.93
N GLU A 162 1.82 16.39 -14.84
CA GLU A 162 2.23 15.93 -16.16
C GLU A 162 3.25 14.79 -16.06
N LYS A 163 4.17 14.87 -15.10
CA LYS A 163 5.15 13.80 -14.87
C LYS A 163 4.49 12.51 -14.38
N ALA A 164 3.62 12.61 -13.38
CA ALA A 164 3.01 11.46 -12.71
C ALA A 164 1.88 10.80 -13.50
N TYR A 165 1.12 11.56 -14.30
CA TYR A 165 -0.14 11.11 -14.91
C TYR A 165 -0.17 11.24 -16.45
N ALA A 166 0.98 11.44 -17.11
CA ALA A 166 1.06 11.52 -18.59
C ALA A 166 0.47 10.30 -19.29
N THR A 167 0.60 9.12 -18.69
CA THR A 167 -0.03 7.87 -19.13
C THR A 167 -0.83 7.30 -17.97
N LYS A 168 -1.85 6.50 -18.29
CA LYS A 168 -2.58 5.78 -17.25
C LYS A 168 -1.63 4.90 -16.45
N ILE A 169 -1.81 4.91 -15.13
CA ILE A 169 -1.05 4.12 -14.18
C ILE A 169 -1.61 2.69 -14.21
N GLU A 170 -0.76 1.75 -14.62
CA GLU A 170 -1.09 0.32 -14.70
C GLU A 170 -1.08 -0.38 -13.34
N CYS A 171 -0.45 0.22 -12.31
CA CYS A 171 -0.43 -0.31 -10.96
C CYS A 171 -1.88 -0.47 -10.44
N PRO A 172 -2.34 -1.69 -10.13
CA PRO A 172 -3.68 -1.89 -9.59
C PRO A 172 -3.88 -1.08 -8.31
N SER A 173 -5.08 -0.51 -8.18
CA SER A 173 -5.36 0.48 -7.16
C SER A 173 -6.74 0.30 -6.54
N LEU A 174 -6.82 0.53 -5.23
CA LEU A 174 -8.05 0.61 -4.46
C LEU A 174 -8.22 2.03 -3.92
N HIS A 175 -9.32 2.68 -4.27
CA HIS A 175 -9.60 4.07 -3.91
C HIS A 175 -10.78 4.16 -2.94
N PHE A 176 -10.60 4.88 -1.83
CA PHE A 176 -11.68 5.21 -0.90
C PHE A 176 -12.12 6.65 -1.12
N LEU A 177 -13.39 6.84 -1.49
CA LEU A 177 -13.98 8.14 -1.76
C LEU A 177 -15.11 8.46 -0.77
N GLY A 178 -14.93 9.53 -0.01
CA GLY A 178 -15.95 10.04 0.90
C GLY A 178 -16.97 10.91 0.17
N LYS A 179 -18.25 10.61 0.32
CA LYS A 179 -19.35 11.38 -0.29
C LYS A 179 -19.33 12.85 0.14
N ASP A 180 -19.02 13.08 1.41
CA ASP A 180 -18.98 14.41 2.03
C ASP A 180 -17.54 14.95 2.14
N ASP A 181 -16.58 14.32 1.46
CA ASP A 181 -15.18 14.74 1.46
C ASP A 181 -14.98 15.94 0.53
N PHE A 182 -14.35 17.00 1.01
CA PHE A 182 -14.03 18.17 0.20
C PHE A 182 -13.06 17.86 -0.95
N LEU A 183 -12.30 16.76 -0.87
CA LEU A 183 -11.47 16.25 -1.96
C LEU A 183 -12.20 15.31 -2.92
N ARG A 184 -13.47 14.95 -2.70
CA ARG A 184 -14.18 13.94 -3.51
C ARG A 184 -14.04 14.16 -5.01
N ILE A 185 -14.30 15.38 -5.49
CA ILE A 185 -14.24 15.73 -6.91
C ILE A 185 -12.81 15.51 -7.47
N HIS A 186 -11.79 15.78 -6.67
CA HIS A 186 -10.40 15.55 -7.05
C HIS A 186 -10.03 14.06 -7.03
N GLY A 187 -10.56 13.29 -6.09
CA GLY A 187 -10.42 11.83 -6.06
C GLY A 187 -11.12 11.15 -7.25
N GLU A 188 -12.33 11.60 -7.60
CA GLU A 188 -13.05 11.13 -8.80
C GLU A 188 -12.30 11.45 -10.09
N LYS A 189 -11.61 12.60 -10.15
CA LYS A 189 -10.73 12.94 -11.28
C LYS A 189 -9.54 12.00 -11.34
N LEU A 190 -8.89 11.74 -10.19
CA LEU A 190 -7.73 10.86 -10.07
C LEU A 190 -8.01 9.44 -10.60
N LEU A 191 -9.23 8.91 -10.45
CA LEU A 191 -9.61 7.60 -10.98
C LEU A 191 -9.32 7.45 -12.48
N LYS A 192 -9.43 8.54 -13.26
CA LYS A 192 -9.19 8.53 -14.71
C LYS A 192 -7.73 8.28 -15.07
N SER A 193 -6.83 8.52 -14.12
CA SER A 193 -5.39 8.35 -14.25
C SER A 193 -4.93 6.92 -13.95
N PHE A 194 -5.83 6.03 -13.55
CA PHE A 194 -5.56 4.60 -13.32
C PHE A 194 -6.24 3.70 -14.37
N VAL A 195 -5.64 2.54 -14.62
CA VAL A 195 -6.30 1.44 -15.33
C VAL A 195 -7.16 0.67 -14.33
N ASP A 196 -8.44 0.50 -14.65
CA ASP A 196 -9.43 -0.29 -13.91
C ASP A 196 -9.36 -0.18 -12.37
N PRO A 197 -9.41 1.05 -11.80
CA PRO A 197 -9.34 1.21 -10.35
C PRO A 197 -10.56 0.60 -9.65
N LEU A 198 -10.33 -0.11 -8.55
CA LEU A 198 -11.39 -0.50 -7.63
C LEU A 198 -11.74 0.70 -6.73
N VAL A 199 -13.04 0.86 -6.43
CA VAL A 199 -13.53 2.03 -5.70
C VAL A 199 -14.46 1.60 -4.59
N ILE A 200 -14.16 2.07 -3.37
CA ILE A 200 -15.01 1.98 -2.20
C ILE A 200 -15.55 3.38 -1.90
N GLN A 201 -16.87 3.54 -1.95
CA GLN A 201 -17.52 4.80 -1.56
C GLN A 201 -18.04 4.71 -0.13
N HIS A 202 -17.88 5.79 0.65
CA HIS A 202 -18.38 5.85 2.01
C HIS A 202 -19.11 7.17 2.31
N PRO A 203 -20.06 7.20 3.26
CA PRO A 203 -20.87 8.38 3.51
C PRO A 203 -20.14 9.47 4.32
N LYS A 204 -18.91 9.23 4.76
CA LYS A 204 -18.15 10.18 5.60
C LYS A 204 -17.41 11.23 4.76
N GLY A 205 -17.00 12.31 5.44
CA GLY A 205 -16.09 13.32 4.90
C GLY A 205 -14.63 12.87 4.88
N HIS A 206 -13.71 13.81 5.04
CA HIS A 206 -12.27 13.59 4.95
C HIS A 206 -11.70 12.76 6.12
N THR A 207 -11.79 11.43 6.02
CA THR A 207 -11.36 10.52 7.08
C THR A 207 -11.06 9.13 6.54
N VAL A 208 -10.20 8.37 7.23
CA VAL A 208 -10.14 6.91 7.04
C VAL A 208 -11.51 6.32 7.41
N PRO A 209 -12.22 5.66 6.50
CA PRO A 209 -13.57 5.17 6.77
C PRO A 209 -13.54 3.89 7.61
N ARG A 210 -14.68 3.59 8.25
CA ARG A 210 -14.96 2.23 8.72
C ARG A 210 -15.43 1.40 7.54
N LEU A 211 -15.00 0.15 7.47
CA LEU A 211 -15.46 -0.84 6.51
C LEU A 211 -16.54 -1.68 7.17
N VAL A 212 -17.80 -1.34 6.91
CA VAL A 212 -18.96 -1.96 7.59
C VAL A 212 -20.06 -2.41 6.64
N ASP A 213 -20.14 -1.85 5.44
CA ASP A 213 -21.11 -2.26 4.43
C ASP A 213 -20.57 -3.43 3.60
N GLU A 214 -21.47 -4.32 3.21
CA GLU A 214 -21.15 -5.57 2.51
C GLU A 214 -20.45 -5.30 1.16
N ASN A 215 -20.93 -4.32 0.39
CA ASN A 215 -20.33 -3.97 -0.92
C ASN A 215 -18.88 -3.49 -0.79
N SER A 216 -18.57 -2.67 0.23
CA SER A 216 -17.21 -2.22 0.48
C SER A 216 -16.30 -3.37 0.94
N LEU A 217 -16.84 -4.31 1.72
CA LEU A 217 -16.11 -5.51 2.13
C LEU A 217 -15.85 -6.43 0.95
N GLU A 218 -16.83 -6.66 0.08
CA GLU A 218 -16.67 -7.46 -1.14
C GLU A 218 -15.58 -6.86 -2.05
N THR A 219 -15.59 -5.54 -2.24
CA THR A 219 -14.56 -4.84 -3.03
C THR A 219 -13.18 -4.95 -2.39
N MET A 220 -13.10 -4.78 -1.06
CA MET A 220 -11.84 -4.94 -0.32
C MET A 220 -11.32 -6.37 -0.41
N ASP A 221 -12.17 -7.36 -0.23
CA ASP A 221 -11.82 -8.77 -0.29
C ASP A 221 -11.40 -9.20 -1.69
N ALA A 222 -12.04 -8.67 -2.75
CA ALA A 222 -11.59 -8.86 -4.13
C ALA A 222 -10.17 -8.32 -4.34
N PHE A 223 -9.87 -7.12 -3.83
CA PHE A 223 -8.53 -6.53 -3.93
C PHE A 223 -7.48 -7.35 -3.16
N LEU A 224 -7.79 -7.76 -1.92
CA LEU A 224 -6.90 -8.60 -1.11
C LEU A 224 -6.64 -9.95 -1.77
N SER A 225 -7.67 -10.58 -2.32
CA SER A 225 -7.57 -11.90 -2.96
C SER A 225 -6.76 -11.84 -4.27
N MET A 226 -6.86 -10.74 -5.02
CA MET A 226 -6.00 -10.47 -6.17
C MET A 226 -4.52 -10.44 -5.75
N MET A 227 -4.18 -9.66 -4.72
CA MET A 227 -2.80 -9.56 -4.23
C MET A 227 -2.27 -10.90 -3.73
N GLU A 228 -3.06 -11.64 -2.95
CA GLU A 228 -2.68 -12.96 -2.45
C GLU A 228 -2.44 -13.97 -3.57
N SER A 229 -3.29 -13.97 -4.61
CA SER A 229 -3.12 -14.81 -5.81
C SER A 229 -1.83 -14.47 -6.57
N ASP A 230 -1.54 -13.19 -6.77
CA ASP A 230 -0.33 -12.75 -7.47
C ASP A 230 0.95 -13.07 -6.68
N ILE A 231 0.90 -12.94 -5.36
CA ILE A 231 1.97 -13.38 -4.46
C ILE A 231 2.20 -14.89 -4.58
N ALA A 232 1.12 -15.69 -4.60
CA ALA A 232 1.17 -17.14 -4.73
C ALA A 232 1.90 -17.56 -6.01
N LYS A 233 1.50 -16.97 -7.15
CA LYS A 233 2.09 -17.24 -8.47
C LYS A 233 3.57 -16.90 -8.50
N THR A 234 3.94 -15.71 -8.03
CA THR A 234 5.35 -15.26 -7.99
C THR A 234 6.24 -16.22 -7.18
N LEU A 235 5.73 -16.76 -6.06
CA LEU A 235 6.46 -17.71 -5.23
C LEU A 235 6.61 -19.08 -5.91
N HIS A 236 5.58 -19.53 -6.63
CA HIS A 236 5.61 -20.77 -7.39
C HIS A 236 6.63 -20.69 -8.54
N ASP A 237 6.58 -19.63 -9.34
CA ASP A 237 7.50 -19.42 -10.47
C ASP A 237 8.96 -19.35 -9.99
N SER A 238 9.21 -18.65 -8.87
CA SER A 238 10.54 -18.55 -8.26
C SER A 238 11.08 -19.88 -7.70
N ALA A 239 10.20 -20.84 -7.39
CA ALA A 239 10.56 -22.16 -6.90
C ALA A 239 10.87 -23.13 -8.06
N GLU A 240 10.11 -23.06 -9.15
CA GLU A 240 10.37 -23.84 -10.38
C GLU A 240 11.71 -23.46 -11.02
N GLU A 241 12.01 -22.16 -11.09
CA GLU A 241 13.26 -21.64 -11.69
C GLU A 241 14.52 -22.06 -10.89
N LYS A 242 14.36 -22.44 -9.62
CA LYS A 242 15.45 -22.89 -8.73
C LYS A 242 15.62 -24.42 -8.70
N SER A 243 14.77 -25.19 -9.37
CA SER A 243 14.91 -26.65 -9.44
C SER A 243 15.85 -27.05 -10.59
N PRO A 244 17.07 -27.56 -10.32
CA PRO A 244 17.96 -27.98 -11.40
C PRO A 244 17.36 -29.18 -12.13
N ILE A 245 17.26 -29.09 -13.45
CA ILE A 245 16.96 -30.22 -14.32
C ILE A 245 18.01 -31.28 -14.05
N VAL A 246 17.62 -32.36 -13.39
CA VAL A 246 18.46 -33.55 -13.24
C VAL A 246 18.42 -34.25 -14.60
N GLU A 247 19.33 -33.89 -15.51
CA GLU A 247 19.57 -34.71 -16.70
C GLU A 247 20.12 -36.05 -16.22
N CYS A 248 19.24 -37.06 -16.17
CA CYS A 248 19.65 -38.45 -16.09
C CYS A 248 20.42 -38.79 -17.37
N VAL A 249 21.74 -38.67 -17.31
CA VAL A 249 22.64 -39.25 -18.32
C VAL A 249 22.56 -40.76 -18.18
N VAL A 250 21.67 -41.38 -18.96
CA VAL A 250 21.65 -42.83 -19.15
C VAL A 250 22.88 -43.17 -19.99
N SER A 251 23.95 -43.62 -19.32
CA SER A 251 25.10 -44.20 -20.02
C SER A 251 24.77 -45.66 -20.36
N VAL A 252 24.87 -45.96 -21.66
CA VAL A 252 24.61 -47.25 -22.31
C VAL A 252 25.73 -48.24 -22.04
#